data_AF-A0A2X1L1C8-F1
#
_entry.id   AF-A0A2X1L1C8-F1
#
_cell.length_a   1.000
_cell.length_b   1.000
_cell.length_c   1.000
_cell.angle_alpha   90.00
_cell.angle_beta   90.00
_cell.angle_gamma   90.00
#
_symmetry.space_group_name_H-M   'P 1'
#
loop_
_entity.id
_entity.type
_entity.pdbx_description
1 polymer ?
#
loop_
_entity_poly.entity_id
_entity_poly.type
_entity_poly.pdbx_seq_one_letter_code
_entity_poly.pdbx_strand_id
1 'polypeptide(L)' 'MGEEIGLATVYRVLNQFDDAGIVTRHNFEGGKSVFELTQQHHHDHLICLDCGKVIEFSDDSNRSASA' A
#
# COMPACT_ATOMS: atom_id res chain seq x y z
N MET A 1 16.88 20.61 -11.67
CA MET A 1 17.39 20.48 -10.29
C MET A 1 16.57 19.38 -9.64
N GLY A 2 17.11 18.17 -9.55
CA GLY A 2 16.49 17.12 -8.74
C GLY A 2 16.94 17.34 -7.30
N GLU A 3 15.99 17.45 -6.38
CA GLU A 3 16.30 17.58 -4.96
C GLU A 3 16.89 16.24 -4.47
N GLU A 4 18.10 16.25 -3.91
CA GLU A 4 18.74 15.06 -3.34
C GLU A 4 18.07 14.71 -2.01
N ILE A 5 16.87 14.14 -2.07
CA ILE A 5 16.14 13.67 -0.92
C ILE A 5 16.67 12.30 -0.54
N GLY A 6 17.32 12.22 0.63
CA GLY A 6 17.80 10.95 1.17
C GLY A 6 16.68 9.96 1.48
N LEU A 7 16.96 8.67 1.34
CA LEU A 7 16.01 7.58 1.59
C LEU A 7 15.40 7.64 3.00
N ALA A 8 16.18 8.03 4.01
CA ALA A 8 15.69 8.20 5.38
C ALA A 8 14.60 9.29 5.48
N THR A 9 14.73 10.38 4.74
CA THR A 9 13.72 11.45 4.69
C THR A 9 12.44 10.95 4.03
N VAL A 10 12.56 10.19 2.93
CA VAL A 10 11.40 9.57 2.27
C VAL A 10 10.63 8.67 3.23
N TYR A 11 11.31 7.74 3.91
CA TYR A 11 10.64 6.84 4.87
C TYR A 11 10.04 7.59 6.06
N ARG A 12 10.69 8.66 6.54
CA ARG A 12 10.14 9.47 7.63
C ARG A 12 8.84 10.15 7.23
N VAL A 13 8.77 10.70 6.02
CA VAL A 13 7.55 11.34 5.50
C VAL A 13 6.45 10.30 5.26
N LEU A 14 6.78 9.14 4.69
CA LEU A 14 5.82 8.06 4.50
C LEU A 14 5.24 7.55 5.82
N ASN A 15 6.06 7.44 6.88
CA ASN A 15 5.57 7.12 8.22
C ASN A 15 4.63 8.19 8.76
N GLN A 16 4.96 9.47 8.59
CA GLN A 16 4.08 10.57 9.02
C GLN A 16 2.74 10.55 8.29
N PHE A 17 2.73 10.18 7.01
CA PHE A 17 1.50 10.03 6.24
C PHE A 17 0.68 8.82 6.69
N ASP A 18 1.33 7.71 7.06
CA ASP A 18 0.70 6.51 7.61
C ASP A 18 0.05 6.82 8.98
N ASP A 19 0.78 7.48 9.87
CA ASP A 19 0.27 7.97 11.17
C ASP A 19 -0.91 8.95 11.01
N ALA A 20 -0.90 9.77 9.96
CA ALA A 20 -1.97 10.71 9.64
C ALA A 20 -3.16 10.06 8.90
N GLY A 21 -3.07 8.78 8.54
CA GLY A 21 -4.09 8.05 7.76
C GLY A 21 -4.20 8.51 6.30
N ILE A 22 -3.20 9.23 5.78
CA ILE A 22 -3.14 9.71 4.38
C ILE A 22 -2.71 8.57 3.45
N VAL A 23 -1.79 7.73 3.92
CA VAL A 23 -1.39 6.50 3.24
C VAL A 23 -1.67 5.30 4.14
N THR A 24 -1.77 4.12 3.52
CA THR A 24 -1.82 2.84 4.21
C THR A 24 -0.56 2.06 3.86
N ARG A 25 0.13 1.54 4.89
CA ARG A 25 1.26 0.63 4.70
C ARG A 25 0.78 -0.83 4.61
N HIS A 26 1.13 -1.49 3.52
CA HIS A 26 1.00 -2.93 3.34
C HIS A 26 2.35 -3.62 3.52
N ASN A 27 2.42 -4.58 4.44
CA ASN A 27 3.60 -5.41 4.65
C ASN A 27 3.40 -6.75 3.95
N PHE A 28 4.16 -6.98 2.89
CA PHE A 28 4.07 -8.20 2.09
C PHE A 28 5.19 -9.18 2.43
N GLU A 29 4.97 -10.44 2.07
CA GLU A 29 5.98 -11.50 2.24
C GLU A 29 7.28 -11.15 1.49
N GLY A 30 8.42 -11.45 2.10
CA GLY A 30 9.75 -11.07 1.60
C GLY A 30 10.26 -9.71 2.10
N GLY A 31 9.60 -9.09 3.10
CA GLY A 31 10.10 -7.90 3.80
C GLY A 31 9.91 -6.59 3.02
N LYS A 32 9.10 -6.59 1.97
CA LYS A 32 8.75 -5.38 1.22
C LYS A 32 7.53 -4.73 1.85
N SER A 33 7.68 -3.46 2.23
CA SER A 33 6.54 -2.59 2.54
C SER A 33 6.19 -1.75 1.33
N VAL A 34 4.90 -1.70 0.99
CA VAL A 34 4.34 -0.82 -0.04
C VAL A 34 3.42 0.17 0.66
N PHE A 35 3.43 1.42 0.21
CA PHE A 35 2.53 2.46 0.70
C PHE A 35 1.58 2.84 -0.43
N GLU A 36 0.29 2.90 -0.11
CA GLU A 36 -0.77 3.36 -1.01
C GLU A 36 -1.50 4.55 -0.39
N LEU A 37 -2.14 5.39 -1.20
CA LEU A 37 -3.04 6.42 -0.65
C LEU A 37 -4.25 5.74 -0.03
N THR A 38 -4.62 6.17 1.18
CA THR A 38 -5.80 5.62 1.86
C THR A 38 -7.04 5.82 1.01
N GLN A 39 -7.64 4.71 0.56
CA GLN A 39 -8.88 4.73 -0.19
C GLN A 39 -10.08 4.50 0.73
N GLN A 40 -11.23 5.09 0.37
CA GLN A 40 -12.48 4.87 1.10
C GLN A 40 -13.11 3.49 0.80
N HIS A 41 -12.68 2.84 -0.29
CA HIS A 41 -13.20 1.55 -0.74
C HIS A 41 -12.17 0.45 -0.50
N HIS A 42 -12.63 -0.64 0.11
CA HIS A 42 -11.82 -1.85 0.28
C HIS A 42 -11.57 -2.50 -1.08
N HIS A 43 -10.31 -2.73 -1.41
CA HIS A 43 -9.86 -3.46 -2.57
C HIS A 43 -8.79 -4.48 -2.14
N ASP A 44 -8.68 -5.56 -2.90
CA ASP A 44 -7.73 -6.62 -2.67
C ASP A 44 -6.49 -6.45 -3.56
N HIS A 45 -5.40 -7.08 -3.12
CA HIS A 45 -4.07 -6.97 -3.74
C HIS A 45 -3.56 -8.33 -4.23
N LEU A 46 -3.25 -8.43 -5.52
CA LEU A 46 -2.53 -9.57 -6.09
C LEU A 46 -1.10 -9.18 -6.45
N ILE A 47 -0.13 -9.95 -5.96
CA ILE A 47 1.30 -9.63 -6.11
C ILE A 47 1.99 -10.73 -6.89
N CYS A 48 2.68 -10.35 -7.97
CA CYS A 48 3.56 -11.25 -8.68
C CYS A 48 4.87 -11.43 -7.90
N LEU A 49 5.17 -12.65 -7.47
CA LEU A 49 6.39 -12.95 -6.70
C LEU A 49 7.66 -12.85 -7.56
N ASP A 50 7.56 -13.05 -8.88
CA ASP A 50 8.69 -12.99 -9.80
C ASP A 50 9.12 -11.55 -10.15
N CYS A 51 8.15 -10.63 -10.34
CA CYS A 51 8.45 -9.26 -10.78
C CYS A 51 8.07 -8.18 -9.76
N GLY A 52 7.36 -8.52 -8.69
CA GLY A 52 6.91 -7.57 -7.66
C GLY A 52 5.77 -6.65 -8.10
N LYS A 53 5.14 -6.90 -9.26
CA LYS A 53 4.00 -6.11 -9.73
C LYS A 53 2.81 -6.35 -8.81
N VAL A 54 2.21 -5.26 -8.34
CA VAL A 54 0.96 -5.24 -7.57
C VAL A 54 -0.18 -4.94 -8.54
N ILE A 55 -1.24 -5.74 -8.45
CA ILE A 55 -2.48 -5.57 -9.22
C ILE A 55 -3.61 -5.38 -8.21
N GLU A 56 -4.26 -4.22 -8.27
CA GLU A 56 -5.44 -3.88 -7.47
C GLU A 56 -6.70 -4.43 -8.14
N PHE A 57 -7.59 -5.06 -7.37
CA PHE A 57 -8.90 -5.48 -7.86
C PHE A 57 -9.95 -5.35 -6.75
N SER A 58 -11.20 -5.10 -7.15
CA SER A 58 -12.33 -5.05 -6.24
C SER A 58 -13.32 -6.12 -6.67
N ASP A 59 -13.55 -7.13 -5.81
CA ASP A 59 -14.65 -8.07 -6.01
C ASP A 59 -15.90 -7.52 -5.32
N ASP A 60 -16.85 -7.00 -6.10
CA ASP A 60 -18.17 -6.58 -5.60
C ASP A 60 -19.04 -7.79 -5.19
N SER A 61 -18.58 -9.01 -5.49
CA SER A 61 -19.37 -10.25 -5.49
C SER A 61 -19.47 -10.95 -4.13
N ASN A 62 -18.77 -10.51 -3.08
CA ASN A 62 -18.78 -11.17 -1.76
C ASN A 62 -19.22 -10.29 -0.57
N ARG A 63 -20.22 -9.41 -0.76
CA ARG A 63 -20.92 -8.74 0.36
C ARG A 63 -22.20 -9.46 0.82
N SER A 64 -22.27 -10.79 0.66
CA SER A 64 -23.33 -11.61 1.24
C SER A 64 -22.82 -12.96 1.76
N ALA A 65 -22.05 -12.97 2.84
CA ALA A 65 -22.08 -14.08 3.80
C ALA A 65 -21.42 -13.73 5.15
N SER A 66 -22.14 -14.12 6.21
CA SER A 66 -21.77 -14.17 7.63
C SER A 66 -21.80 -12.83 8.38
N ALA A 67 -22.87 -12.53 9.11
CA ALA A 67 -23.32 -13.12 10.38
C ALA A 67 -22.62 -12.48 11.59
#